data_AF-A0A382U348-F1
#
_entry.id   AF-A0A382U348-F1
#
_cell.length_a   1.000
_cell.length_b   1.000
_cell.length_c   1.000
_cell.angle_alpha   90.00
_cell.angle_beta   90.00
_cell.angle_gamma   90.00
#
_symmetry.space_group_name_H-M   'P 1'
#
loop_
_entity.id
_entity.type
_entity.pdbx_description
1 polymer ?
#
loop_
_entity_poly.entity_id
_entity_poly.type
_entity_poly.pdbx_seq_one_letter_code
_entity_poly.pdbx_strand_id
1 'polypeptide(L)' 'MDSKLLPELISLTFEAGETIMSLHKKPTNFSIKSDNTPVTEADKASHQLISKALQKLTPNIPILSEESSDIPFSVRKKWK' A
#
# COMPACT_ATOMS: atom_id res chain seq x y z
N MET A 1 -17.65 0.19 -12.71
CA MET A 1 -16.45 0.89 -12.22
C MET A 1 -16.53 2.32 -12.67
N ASP A 2 -16.28 3.27 -11.78
CA ASP A 2 -16.21 4.68 -12.14
C ASP A 2 -15.09 4.85 -13.18
N SER A 3 -15.41 5.23 -14.42
CA SER A 3 -14.42 5.21 -15.52
C SER A 3 -13.25 6.16 -15.29
N LYS A 4 -13.41 7.08 -14.33
CA LYS A 4 -12.40 8.04 -13.87
C LYS A 4 -11.32 7.43 -12.97
N LEU A 5 -11.62 6.32 -12.27
CA LEU A 5 -10.66 5.71 -11.35
C LEU A 5 -9.55 4.94 -12.09
N LEU A 6 -9.87 4.34 -13.24
CA LEU A 6 -8.91 3.47 -13.93
C LEU A 6 -7.62 4.21 -14.34
N PRO A 7 -7.68 5.41 -14.97
CA PRO A 7 -6.47 6.18 -15.26
C PRO A 7 -5.67 6.57 -14.00
N GLU A 8 -6.34 6.95 -12.92
CA GLU A 8 -5.68 7.33 -11.66
C GLU A 8 -4.99 6.14 -11.00
N LEU A 9 -5.64 4.97 -10.99
CA LEU A 9 -5.04 3.73 -10.48
C LEU A 9 -3.84 3.30 -11.32
N ILE A 10 -3.92 3.42 -12.65
CA ILE A 10 -2.77 3.15 -13.53
C ILE A 10 -1.60 4.07 -13.16
N SER A 11 -1.84 5.39 -13.09
CA SER A 11 -0.81 6.36 -12.71
C SER A 11 -0.20 6.04 -11.35
N LEU A 12 -1.04 5.70 -10.36
CA LEU A 12 -0.60 5.35 -9.01
C LEU A 12 0.29 4.10 -9.00
N THR A 13 -0.06 3.08 -9.79
CA THR A 13 0.76 1.86 -9.88
C THR A 13 2.12 2.11 -10.52
N PHE A 14 2.20 3.00 -11.52
CA PHE A 14 3.48 3.44 -12.08
C PHE A 14 4.34 4.18 -11.04
N GLU A 15 3.76 5.12 -10.30
CA GLU A 15 4.47 5.88 -9.26
C GLU A 15 5.00 4.98 -8.14
N ALA A 16 4.21 4.00 -7.71
CA ALA A 16 4.63 2.99 -6.75
C ALA A 16 5.80 2.14 -7.29
N GLY A 17 5.72 1.71 -8.56
CA GLY A 17 6.77 0.96 -9.23
C GLY A 17 8.09 1.74 -9.29
N GLU A 18 8.05 3.00 -9.73
CA GLU A 18 9.22 3.89 -9.76
C GLU A 18 9.82 4.08 -8.35
N THR A 19 8.97 4.24 -7.34
CA THR A 19 9.40 4.35 -5.94
C THR A 19 10.16 3.11 -5.49
N ILE A 20 9.61 1.91 -5.74
CA ILE A 20 10.26 0.63 -5.42
C ILE A 20 11.60 0.51 -6.15
N MET A 21 11.62 0.77 -7.46
CA MET A 21 12.84 0.69 -8.27
C MET A 21 13.91 1.68 -7.83
N SER A 22 13.53 2.88 -7.37
CA SER A 22 14.47 3.88 -6.86
C SER A 22 15.17 3.42 -5.57
N LEU A 23 14.47 2.65 -4.73
CA LEU A 23 14.99 2.13 -3.47
C LEU A 23 15.84 0.88 -3.67
N HIS A 24 15.53 0.06 -4.67
CA HIS A 24 16.36 -1.09 -5.08
C HIS A 24 17.75 -0.69 -5.59
N LYS A 25 17.95 0.57 -6.01
CA LYS A 25 19.28 1.08 -6.42
C LYS A 25 20.24 1.31 -5.24
N LYS A 26 19.77 1.14 -4.00
CA LYS A 26 20.54 1.29 -2.76
C LYS A 26 20.73 -0.08 -2.08
N PRO A 27 21.70 -0.23 -1.16
CA PRO A 27 21.79 -1.43 -0.34
C PRO A 27 20.44 -1.70 0.36
N THR A 28 19.86 -2.87 0.10
CA THR A 28 18.56 -3.23 0.64
C THR A 28 18.68 -3.53 2.13
N ASN A 29 18.19 -2.60 2.95
CA ASN A 29 17.97 -2.84 4.37
C ASN A 29 16.57 -3.43 4.56
N PHE A 30 16.48 -4.46 5.38
CA PHE A 30 15.21 -5.03 5.83
C PHE A 30 15.11 -4.94 7.35
N SER A 31 13.90 -4.91 7.85
CA SER A 31 13.55 -5.04 9.26
C SER A 31 12.67 -6.27 9.43
N ILE A 32 12.62 -6.84 10.63
CA ILE A 32 11.70 -7.93 10.96
C ILE A 32 10.49 -7.34 11.68
N LYS A 33 9.28 -7.62 11.18
CA LYS A 33 8.00 -7.25 11.79
C LYS A 33 7.74 -8.10 13.05
N SER A 34 6.76 -7.71 13.85
CA SER A 34 6.38 -8.42 15.10
C SER A 34 5.88 -9.85 14.86
N ASP A 35 5.42 -10.15 13.64
CA ASP A 35 4.99 -11.47 13.20
C ASP A 35 6.15 -12.32 12.61
N ASN A 36 7.39 -11.86 12.75
CA ASN A 36 8.62 -12.48 12.22
C ASN A 36 8.75 -12.49 10.70
N THR A 37 7.99 -11.67 9.98
CA THR A 37 8.16 -11.52 8.53
C THR A 37 9.10 -10.35 8.19
N PRO A 38 9.90 -10.45 7.11
CA PRO A 38 10.76 -9.35 6.69
C PRO A 38 9.96 -8.25 6.01
N VAL A 39 10.39 -7.00 6.19
CA VAL A 39 9.86 -5.83 5.49
C VAL A 39 11.02 -4.92 5.06
N THR A 40 11.01 -4.49 3.81
CA THR A 40 12.02 -3.56 3.27
C THR A 40 11.51 -2.12 3.30
N GLU A 41 12.43 -1.17 3.09
CA GLU A 41 12.04 0.22 2.88
C GLU A 41 11.18 0.41 1.61
N ALA A 42 11.35 -0.43 0.59
CA ALA A 42 10.52 -0.40 -0.62
C ALA A 42 9.08 -0.81 -0.34
N ASP A 43 8.88 -1.83 0.50
CA ASP A 43 7.54 -2.29 0.91
C ASP A 43 6.82 -1.18 1.70
N LYS A 44 7.50 -0.57 2.68
CA LYS A 44 6.94 0.54 3.47
C LYS A 44 6.60 1.76 2.61
N ALA A 45 7.52 2.17 1.73
CA ALA A 45 7.34 3.36 0.90
C ALA A 45 6.19 3.20 -0.10
N SER A 46 6.14 2.05 -0.78
CA SER A 46 5.05 1.75 -1.73
C SER A 46 3.70 1.64 -1.02
N HIS A 47 3.65 0.99 0.14
CA HIS A 47 2.45 0.91 0.97
C HIS A 47 1.93 2.30 1.37
N GLN A 48 2.81 3.18 1.87
CA GLN A 48 2.43 4.53 2.29
C GLN A 48 1.88 5.36 1.13
N LEU A 49 2.54 5.28 -0.03
CA LEU A 49 2.14 6.00 -1.24
C LEU A 49 0.77 5.54 -1.74
N ILE A 50 0.60 4.22 -1.92
CA ILE A 50 -0.65 3.62 -2.41
C ILE A 50 -1.79 3.91 -1.43
N SER A 51 -1.58 3.69 -0.12
CA SER A 51 -2.62 3.86 0.89
C SER A 51 -3.08 5.32 0.99
N LYS A 52 -2.15 6.29 0.99
CA LYS A 52 -2.52 7.72 0.99
C LYS A 52 -3.28 8.13 -0.26
N ALA A 53 -2.89 7.62 -1.43
CA ALA A 53 -3.59 7.93 -2.67
C ALA A 53 -5.00 7.34 -2.68
N LEU A 54 -5.15 6.05 -2.34
CA LEU A 54 -6.45 5.39 -2.27
C LEU A 54 -7.39 6.04 -1.23
N GLN A 55 -6.88 6.50 -0.09
CA GLN A 55 -7.69 7.26 0.88
C GLN A 55 -8.28 8.55 0.28
N LYS A 56 -7.57 9.18 -0.66
CA LYS A 56 -8.06 10.38 -1.37
C LYS A 56 -9.01 10.03 -2.52
N LEU A 57 -8.66 9.02 -3.31
CA LEU A 57 -9.42 8.60 -4.49
C LEU A 57 -10.75 7.94 -4.12
N THR A 58 -10.74 7.13 -3.07
CA THR A 58 -11.89 6.34 -2.62
C THR A 58 -12.08 6.49 -1.11
N PRO A 59 -12.44 7.67 -0.60
CA PRO A 59 -12.49 7.96 0.84
C PRO A 59 -13.50 7.10 1.61
N ASN A 60 -14.49 6.55 0.92
CA ASN A 60 -15.53 5.69 1.51
C ASN A 60 -15.18 4.19 1.44
N ILE A 61 -14.09 3.82 0.76
CA ILE A 61 -13.67 2.43 0.60
C ILE A 61 -12.53 2.15 1.59
N PRO A 62 -12.71 1.22 2.54
CA PRO A 62 -11.66 0.86 3.48
C PRO A 62 -10.53 0.11 2.77
N ILE A 63 -9.30 0.35 3.22
CA ILE A 63 -8.09 -0.24 2.65
C ILE A 63 -7.58 -1.34 3.57
N LEU A 64 -7.26 -2.51 2.99
CA LEU A 64 -6.53 -3.58 3.65
C LEU A 64 -5.20 -3.78 2.92
N SER A 65 -4.11 -3.80 3.67
CA SER A 65 -2.77 -4.04 3.16
C SER A 65 -1.99 -4.88 4.15
N GLU A 66 -0.98 -5.62 3.69
CA GLU A 66 -0.08 -6.41 4.53
C GLU A 66 0.60 -5.55 5.62
N GLU A 67 0.95 -4.31 5.26
CA GLU A 67 1.58 -3.32 6.16
C GLU A 67 0.57 -2.53 7.00
N SER A 68 -0.73 -2.84 6.92
CA SER A 68 -1.81 -2.28 7.75
C SER A 68 -2.69 -3.40 8.32
N SER A 69 -2.07 -4.52 8.68
CA SER A 69 -2.74 -5.74 9.14
C SER A 69 -3.34 -5.62 10.55
N ASP A 70 -3.13 -4.51 11.26
CA ASP A 70 -3.66 -4.24 12.59
C ASP A 70 -5.19 -4.12 12.64
N ILE A 71 -5.88 -4.07 11.49
CA ILE A 71 -7.34 -3.96 11.43
C ILE A 71 -7.99 -5.31 11.82
N PRO A 72 -8.68 -5.39 12.97
CA PRO A 72 -9.24 -6.65 13.46
C PRO A 72 -10.26 -7.24 12.48
N PHE A 73 -10.28 -8.58 12.36
CA PHE A 73 -11.27 -9.28 11.53
C PHE A 73 -12.71 -8.90 11.89
N SER A 74 -13.00 -8.69 13.18
CA SER A 74 -14.31 -8.28 13.68
C SER A 74 -14.80 -6.92 13.14
N VAL A 75 -13.87 -6.05 12.73
CA VAL A 75 -14.14 -4.76 12.08
C VAL A 75 -14.30 -4.97 10.58
N ARG A 76 -13.31 -5.57 9.91
CA ARG A 76 -13.32 -5.70 8.44
C ARG A 76 -14.39 -6.66 7.91
N LYS A 77 -14.90 -7.58 8.72
CA LYS A 77 -16.07 -8.41 8.36
C LYS A 77 -17.36 -7.60 8.16
N LYS A 78 -17.39 -6.34 8.59
CA LYS A 78 -18.54 -5.43 8.45
C LYS A 78 -18.44 -4.49 7.24
N TRP A 79 -17.30 -4.48 6.54
CA TRP A 79 -17.12 -3.65 5.35
C TRP A 79 -18.05 -4.11 4.22
N LYS A 80 -18.46 -3.16 3.38
CA LYS A 80 -19.40 -3.36 2.26
C LYS A 80 -18.75 -2.94 0.95
#